data_AF-A0A958RJ30-F1
#
_entry.id   AF-A0A958RJ30-F1
#
_cell.length_a   1.000
_cell.length_b   1.000
_cell.length_c   1.000
_cell.angle_alpha   90.00
_cell.angle_beta   90.00
_cell.angle_gamma   90.00
#
_symmetry.space_group_name_H-M   'P 1'
#
loop_
_entity.id
_entity.type
_entity.pdbx_description
1 polymer ?
#
loop_
_entity_poly.entity_id
_entity_poly.type
_entity_poly.pdbx_seq_one_letter_code
_entity_poly.pdbx_strand_id
1 'polypeptide(L)'
;MRFNKTILFVLVLSINSYVFSQTAAEIKYDRERYEEKSKEIKAEIVNDITNALNLDAFKKQIVSQTIESYFEEVTKIYMYDLPVFEKQDLVTELDSRHFNDLKTILDQDQIDFILAQLKGDWKKDQKKKKKKKKKKKKEN
;
A
#
# COMPACT_ATOMS: atom_id res chain seq x y z
N MET A 1 -5.37 44.44 -55.16
CA MET A 1 -3.93 44.58 -54.82
C MET A 1 -3.73 43.89 -53.47
N ARG A 2 -3.33 42.61 -53.48
CA ARG A 2 -2.01 42.08 -53.06
C ARG A 2 -1.75 42.23 -51.54
N PHE A 3 -1.92 41.13 -50.79
CA PHE A 3 -0.85 40.35 -50.10
C PHE A 3 -0.39 41.02 -48.77
N ASN A 4 -0.46 40.42 -47.58
CA ASN A 4 0.20 39.17 -47.19
C ASN A 4 -0.34 38.54 -45.89
N LYS A 5 -0.22 37.21 -45.85
CA LYS A 5 -0.27 36.33 -44.68
C LYS A 5 1.04 36.47 -43.88
N THR A 6 0.96 36.55 -42.56
CA THR A 6 2.01 36.02 -41.66
C THR A 6 1.40 35.66 -40.32
N ILE A 7 1.30 34.36 -40.10
CA ILE A 7 1.09 33.70 -38.81
C ILE A 7 2.38 33.89 -37.99
N LEU A 8 2.29 34.37 -36.75
CA LEU A 8 3.36 34.21 -35.78
C LEU A 8 2.77 33.58 -34.50
N PHE A 9 2.84 32.26 -34.49
CA PHE A 9 2.52 31.40 -33.36
C PHE A 9 3.72 31.44 -32.39
N VAL A 10 3.66 32.28 -31.36
CA VAL A 10 4.69 32.32 -30.32
C VAL A 10 4.28 31.38 -29.18
N LEU A 11 4.76 30.15 -29.34
CA LEU A 11 4.88 29.09 -28.36
C LEU A 11 5.76 29.57 -27.20
N VAL A 12 5.17 30.05 -26.10
CA VAL A 12 5.85 30.10 -24.80
C VAL A 12 5.25 29.00 -23.93
N LEU A 13 5.70 27.78 -24.23
CA LEU A 13 5.77 26.69 -23.28
C LEU A 13 6.88 27.05 -22.28
N SER A 14 6.55 27.89 -21.29
CA SER A 14 7.31 27.94 -20.03
C SER A 14 6.97 26.67 -19.25
N ILE A 15 7.63 25.61 -19.67
CA ILE A 15 7.66 24.31 -19.03
C ILE A 15 8.09 24.56 -17.58
N ASN A 16 7.15 24.33 -16.66
CA ASN A 16 7.41 24.21 -15.24
C ASN A 16 8.23 22.93 -15.01
N SER A 17 9.51 23.00 -15.31
CA SER A 17 10.48 21.95 -14.98
C SER A 17 10.88 22.08 -13.52
N TYR A 18 9.96 21.77 -12.59
CA TYR A 18 10.37 21.28 -11.28
C TYR A 18 10.89 19.85 -11.46
N VAL A 19 12.03 19.74 -12.15
CA VAL A 19 12.81 18.50 -12.19
C VAL A 19 13.50 18.43 -10.83
N PHE A 20 12.90 17.64 -9.95
CA PHE A 20 13.47 17.26 -8.66
C PHE A 20 14.74 16.44 -8.96
N SER A 21 15.89 17.10 -9.08
CA SER A 21 17.19 16.46 -9.33
C SER A 21 17.72 15.83 -8.04
N GLN A 22 17.09 14.74 -7.57
CA GLN A 22 17.66 13.91 -6.51
C GLN A 22 18.94 13.23 -7.00
N THR A 23 19.99 13.28 -6.18
CA THR A 23 21.25 12.58 -6.47
C THR A 23 21.09 11.07 -6.27
N ALA A 24 21.88 10.23 -6.96
CA ALA A 24 21.78 8.77 -6.87
C ALA A 24 21.91 8.21 -5.43
N ALA A 25 22.65 8.90 -4.56
CA ALA A 25 22.78 8.57 -3.14
C ALA A 25 21.50 8.88 -2.35
N GLU A 26 20.82 10.00 -2.63
CA GLU A 26 19.53 10.35 -2.03
C GLU A 26 18.42 9.40 -2.48
N ILE A 27 18.39 9.04 -3.79
CA ILE A 27 17.44 8.05 -4.32
C ILE A 27 17.62 6.70 -3.61
N LYS A 28 18.87 6.28 -3.38
CA LYS A 28 19.17 5.03 -2.68
C LYS A 28 18.79 5.09 -1.20
N TYR A 29 19.15 6.17 -0.50
CA TYR A 29 18.80 6.39 0.90
C TYR A 29 17.27 6.44 1.11
N ASP A 30 16.55 7.16 0.25
CA ASP A 30 15.10 7.22 0.32
C ASP A 30 14.48 5.86 0.02
N ARG A 31 14.96 5.13 -0.99
CA ARG A 31 14.51 3.76 -1.27
C ARG A 31 14.69 2.83 -0.07
N GLU A 32 15.88 2.79 0.53
CA GLU A 32 16.17 1.97 1.71
C GLU A 32 15.25 2.32 2.88
N ARG A 33 15.07 3.62 3.16
CA ARG A 33 14.15 4.09 4.21
C ARG A 33 12.69 3.75 3.93
N TYR A 34 12.26 3.82 2.68
CA TYR A 34 10.91 3.40 2.26
C TYR A 34 10.73 1.89 2.40
N GLU A 35 11.73 1.10 2.03
CA GLU A 35 11.73 -0.36 2.19
C GLU A 35 11.69 -0.77 3.66
N GLU A 36 12.49 -0.16 4.52
CA GLU A 36 12.48 -0.42 5.97
C GLU A 36 11.12 -0.08 6.59
N LYS A 37 10.57 1.11 6.30
CA LYS A 37 9.23 1.49 6.78
C LYS A 37 8.16 0.55 6.25
N SER A 38 8.28 0.08 5.01
CA SER A 38 7.38 -0.91 4.42
C SER A 38 7.46 -2.22 5.19
N LYS A 39 8.65 -2.72 5.49
CA LYS A 39 8.87 -3.94 6.30
C LYS A 39 8.28 -3.81 7.71
N GLU A 40 8.52 -2.69 8.39
CA GLU A 40 7.94 -2.44 9.72
C GLU A 40 6.41 -2.45 9.69
N ILE A 41 5.81 -1.78 8.71
CA ILE A 41 4.34 -1.74 8.55
C ILE A 41 3.79 -3.13 8.24
N LYS A 42 4.46 -3.90 7.37
CA LYS A 42 4.08 -5.29 7.06
C LYS A 42 4.11 -6.16 8.32
N ALA A 43 5.21 -6.10 9.08
CA ALA A 43 5.36 -6.86 10.32
C ALA A 43 4.31 -6.48 11.37
N GLU A 44 4.00 -5.18 11.50
CA GLU A 44 2.96 -4.70 12.41
C GLU A 44 1.58 -5.25 12.00
N ILE A 45 1.21 -5.16 10.72
CA ILE A 45 -0.06 -5.67 10.19
C ILE A 45 -0.19 -7.18 10.41
N VAL A 46 0.86 -7.94 10.06
CA VAL A 46 0.89 -9.40 10.26
C VAL A 46 0.71 -9.75 11.74
N ASN A 47 1.45 -9.09 12.62
CA ASN A 47 1.36 -9.33 14.07
C ASN A 47 -0.03 -9.00 14.60
N ASP A 48 -0.62 -7.88 14.20
CA ASP A 48 -1.94 -7.50 14.68
C ASP A 48 -3.07 -8.41 14.14
N ILE A 49 -2.97 -8.85 12.89
CA ILE A 49 -3.91 -9.82 12.31
C ILE A 49 -3.81 -11.16 13.04
N THR A 50 -2.60 -11.69 13.16
CA THR A 50 -2.38 -13.01 13.76
C THR A 50 -2.74 -13.05 15.25
N ASN A 51 -2.56 -11.95 15.97
CA ASN A 51 -3.00 -11.82 17.36
C ASN A 51 -4.51 -11.63 17.48
N ALA A 52 -5.13 -10.82 16.62
CA ALA A 52 -6.58 -10.60 16.65
C ALA A 52 -7.36 -11.89 16.37
N LEU A 53 -6.84 -12.73 15.48
CA LEU A 53 -7.44 -14.01 15.12
C LEU A 53 -7.06 -15.17 16.06
N ASN A 54 -6.20 -14.93 17.07
CA ASN A 54 -5.71 -15.97 17.99
C ASN A 54 -5.20 -17.23 17.27
N LEU A 55 -4.49 -17.05 16.16
CA LEU A 55 -4.03 -18.18 15.35
C LEU A 55 -2.95 -19.00 16.07
N ASP A 56 -2.95 -20.31 15.84
CA ASP A 56 -1.86 -21.19 16.27
C ASP A 56 -0.58 -20.94 15.46
N ALA A 57 0.55 -21.51 15.89
CA ALA A 57 1.85 -21.26 15.26
C ALA A 57 1.90 -21.66 13.77
N PHE A 58 1.21 -22.73 13.38
CA PHE A 58 1.16 -23.17 11.99
C PHE A 58 0.36 -22.18 11.13
N LYS A 59 -0.86 -21.85 11.55
CA LYS A 59 -1.71 -20.87 10.84
C LYS A 59 -1.05 -19.50 10.77
N LYS A 60 -0.37 -19.07 11.83
CA LYS A 60 0.41 -17.82 11.86
C LYS A 60 1.46 -17.80 10.77
N GLN A 61 2.25 -18.87 10.63
CA GLN A 61 3.29 -18.93 9.62
C GLN A 61 2.71 -18.81 8.20
N ILE A 62 1.64 -19.56 7.90
CA ILE A 62 1.01 -19.52 6.58
C ILE A 62 0.44 -18.13 6.29
N VAL A 63 -0.32 -17.55 7.23
CA VAL A 63 -0.91 -16.21 7.07
C VAL A 63 0.15 -15.13 6.88
N SER A 64 1.25 -15.17 7.64
CA SER A 64 2.37 -14.25 7.46
C SER A 64 2.94 -14.32 6.04
N GLN A 65 3.23 -15.54 5.56
CA GLN A 65 3.78 -15.74 4.22
C GLN A 65 2.81 -15.26 3.12
N THR A 66 1.52 -15.55 3.26
CA THR A 66 0.49 -15.09 2.32
C THR A 66 0.41 -13.56 2.29
N ILE A 67 0.42 -12.89 3.44
CA ILE A 67 0.36 -11.43 3.52
C ILE A 67 1.63 -10.79 2.93
N GLU A 68 2.81 -11.33 3.24
CA GLU A 68 4.08 -10.83 2.69
C GLU A 68 4.08 -10.88 1.17
N SER A 69 3.73 -12.05 0.61
CA SER A 69 3.62 -12.24 -0.84
C SER A 69 2.54 -11.35 -1.46
N TYR A 70 1.39 -11.18 -0.80
CA TYR A 70 0.33 -10.29 -1.25
C TYR A 70 0.84 -8.84 -1.41
N PHE A 71 1.59 -8.33 -0.43
CA PHE A 71 2.13 -6.97 -0.52
C PHE A 71 3.13 -6.80 -1.66
N GLU A 72 3.91 -7.83 -1.99
CA GLU A 72 4.82 -7.79 -3.14
C GLU A 72 4.03 -7.66 -4.45
N GLU A 73 2.99 -8.47 -4.64
CA GLU A 73 2.14 -8.44 -5.82
C GLU A 73 1.36 -7.12 -5.93
N VAL A 74 0.78 -6.63 -4.82
CA VAL A 74 0.13 -5.31 -4.80
C VAL A 74 1.10 -4.21 -5.21
N THR A 75 2.34 -4.25 -4.68
CA THR A 75 3.36 -3.24 -5.05
C THR A 75 3.62 -3.27 -6.55
N LYS A 76 3.75 -4.46 -7.16
CA LYS A 76 3.92 -4.60 -8.62
C LYS A 76 2.74 -4.00 -9.39
N ILE A 77 1.49 -4.28 -8.98
CA ILE A 77 0.29 -3.71 -9.62
C ILE A 77 0.32 -2.19 -9.61
N TYR A 78 0.69 -1.59 -8.47
CA TYR A 78 0.76 -0.12 -8.36
C TYR A 78 1.90 0.51 -9.16
N MET A 79 2.96 -0.26 -9.50
CA MET A 79 4.06 0.17 -10.36
C MET A 79 3.71 0.18 -11.85
N TYR A 80 2.65 -0.49 -12.29
CA TYR A 80 2.21 -0.42 -13.68
C TYR A 80 1.71 0.97 -14.07
N ASP A 81 1.92 1.36 -15.33
CA ASP A 81 1.37 2.59 -15.88
C ASP A 81 -0.07 2.37 -16.38
N LEU A 82 -0.94 2.03 -15.43
CA LEU A 82 -2.37 1.78 -15.68
C LEU A 82 -3.23 2.81 -14.93
N PRO A 83 -4.43 3.11 -15.45
CA PRO A 83 -5.43 3.87 -14.73
C PRO A 83 -5.75 3.26 -13.36
N VAL A 84 -6.19 4.12 -12.43
CA VAL A 84 -6.50 3.71 -11.05
C VAL A 84 -7.58 2.62 -11.00
N PHE A 85 -8.59 2.67 -11.86
CA PHE A 85 -9.67 1.69 -11.87
C PHE A 85 -9.17 0.29 -12.29
N GLU A 86 -8.31 0.21 -13.31
CA GLU A 86 -7.73 -1.08 -13.75
C GLU A 86 -6.83 -1.67 -12.66
N LYS A 87 -6.08 -0.84 -11.94
CA LYS A 87 -5.30 -1.29 -10.78
C LYS A 87 -6.21 -1.85 -9.67
N GLN A 88 -7.38 -1.25 -9.44
CA GLN A 88 -8.34 -1.74 -8.45
C GLN A 88 -8.94 -3.09 -8.86
N ASP A 89 -9.22 -3.28 -10.15
CA ASP A 89 -9.70 -4.57 -10.66
C ASP A 89 -8.64 -5.65 -10.48
N LEU A 90 -7.38 -5.35 -10.82
CA LEU A 90 -6.24 -6.27 -10.61
C LEU A 90 -6.03 -6.61 -9.13
N VAL A 91 -6.16 -5.63 -8.22
CA VAL A 91 -6.07 -5.89 -6.77
C VAL A 91 -7.24 -6.75 -6.30
N THR A 92 -8.44 -6.55 -6.85
CA THR A 92 -9.62 -7.36 -6.49
C THR A 92 -9.48 -8.81 -6.96
N GLU A 93 -8.95 -9.03 -8.16
CA GLU A 93 -8.62 -10.37 -8.65
C GLU A 93 -7.51 -11.01 -7.80
N LEU A 94 -6.48 -10.24 -7.45
CA LEU A 94 -5.42 -10.68 -6.55
C LEU A 94 -5.99 -11.10 -5.19
N ASP A 95 -6.86 -10.31 -4.56
CA ASP A 95 -7.51 -10.66 -3.28
C ASP A 95 -8.16 -12.05 -3.34
N SER A 96 -8.95 -12.31 -4.39
CA SER A 96 -9.67 -13.57 -4.53
C SER A 96 -8.71 -14.75 -4.70
N ARG A 97 -7.64 -14.58 -5.48
CA ARG A 97 -6.69 -15.67 -5.78
C ARG A 97 -5.73 -15.92 -4.62
N HIS A 98 -5.15 -14.87 -4.04
CA HIS A 98 -4.07 -14.97 -3.05
C HIS A 98 -4.54 -15.52 -1.71
N PHE A 99 -5.80 -15.29 -1.37
CA PHE A 99 -6.40 -15.76 -0.11
C PHE A 99 -7.29 -17.00 -0.29
N ASN A 100 -7.43 -17.52 -1.51
CA ASN A 100 -8.25 -18.71 -1.75
C ASN A 100 -7.72 -19.93 -1.00
N ASP A 101 -6.41 -20.11 -0.97
CA ASP A 101 -5.77 -21.26 -0.33
C ASP A 101 -5.95 -21.22 1.19
N LEU A 102 -6.12 -20.03 1.78
CA LEU A 102 -6.39 -19.89 3.22
C LEU A 102 -7.76 -20.45 3.62
N LYS A 103 -8.72 -20.61 2.69
CA LYS A 103 -10.03 -21.21 2.97
C LYS A 103 -9.94 -22.66 3.46
N THR A 104 -8.79 -23.30 3.27
CA THR A 104 -8.53 -24.66 3.75
C THR A 104 -8.19 -24.71 5.24
N ILE A 105 -7.74 -23.59 5.83
CA ILE A 105 -7.24 -23.52 7.21
C ILE A 105 -7.88 -22.41 8.05
N LEU A 106 -8.56 -21.45 7.42
CA LEU A 106 -9.27 -20.34 8.03
C LEU A 106 -10.73 -20.31 7.58
N ASP A 107 -11.60 -19.82 8.44
CA ASP A 107 -13.00 -19.57 8.10
C ASP A 107 -13.15 -18.29 7.27
N GLN A 108 -14.25 -18.17 6.52
CA GLN A 108 -14.50 -17.02 5.65
C GLN A 108 -14.46 -15.69 6.42
N ASP A 109 -15.03 -15.64 7.63
CA ASP A 109 -15.00 -14.45 8.49
C ASP A 109 -13.57 -14.00 8.84
N GLN A 110 -12.65 -14.96 9.01
CA GLN A 110 -11.25 -14.67 9.31
C GLN A 110 -10.53 -14.12 8.07
N ILE A 111 -10.85 -14.67 6.89
CA ILE A 111 -10.31 -14.18 5.61
C ILE A 111 -10.82 -12.75 5.32
N ASP A 112 -12.11 -12.51 5.53
CA ASP A 112 -12.72 -11.19 5.35
C ASP A 112 -12.10 -10.17 6.32
N PHE A 113 -11.81 -10.59 7.57
CA PHE A 113 -11.08 -9.76 8.53
C PHE A 113 -9.67 -9.42 8.05
N ILE A 114 -8.93 -10.39 7.50
CA ILE A 114 -7.58 -10.15 6.94
C ILE A 114 -7.65 -9.12 5.81
N LEU A 115 -8.55 -9.32 4.84
CA LEU A 115 -8.73 -8.43 3.70
C LEU A 115 -9.11 -7.01 4.13
N ALA A 116 -10.01 -6.87 5.11
CA ALA A 116 -10.41 -5.57 5.65
C ALA A 116 -9.24 -4.81 6.30
N GLN A 117 -8.38 -5.52 7.04
CA GLN A 117 -7.18 -4.91 7.64
C GLN A 117 -6.19 -4.46 6.56
N LEU A 118 -5.98 -5.26 5.52
CA LEU A 118 -5.07 -4.92 4.41
C LEU A 118 -5.57 -3.71 3.60
N LYS A 119 -6.89 -3.58 3.38
CA LYS A 119 -7.50 -2.46 2.63
C LYS A 119 -7.55 -1.13 3.39
N GLY A 120 -7.14 -1.10 4.66
CA GLY A 120 -6.86 0.16 5.36
C GLY A 120 -7.82 0.53 6.49
N ASP A 121 -8.69 -0.37 6.96
CA ASP A 121 -9.33 -0.18 8.28
C ASP A 121 -8.29 -0.24 9.42
N TRP A 122 -7.12 -0.83 9.17
CA TRP A 122 -5.95 -0.82 10.05
C TRP A 122 -5.57 0.58 10.58
N LYS A 123 -5.59 1.61 9.71
CA LYS A 123 -5.22 2.98 10.10
C LYS A 123 -6.24 3.63 11.04
N LYS A 124 -7.53 3.29 10.93
CA LYS A 124 -8.58 3.79 11.83
C LYS A 124 -8.39 3.21 13.23
N ASP A 125 -8.03 1.94 13.31
CA ASP A 125 -7.84 1.25 14.59
C ASP A 125 -6.52 1.64 15.28
N GLN A 126 -5.45 1.89 14.53
CA GLN A 126 -4.21 2.51 15.02
C GLN A 126 -4.44 3.89 15.66
N LYS A 127 -5.20 4.78 15.00
CA LYS A 127 -5.56 6.10 15.56
C LYS A 127 -6.36 5.97 16.86
N LYS A 128 -7.28 5.01 16.94
CA LYS A 128 -8.02 4.71 18.18
C LYS A 128 -7.10 4.18 19.29
N LYS A 129 -6.21 3.23 18.99
CA LYS A 129 -5.20 2.69 19.93
C LYS A 129 -4.29 3.79 20.49
N LYS A 130 -3.75 4.67 19.63
CA LYS A 130 -2.90 5.82 20.04
C LYS A 130 -3.66 6.82 20.93
N LYS A 131 -4.93 7.13 20.61
CA LYS A 131 -5.78 8.00 21.45
C LYS A 131 -6.05 7.38 22.83
N LYS A 132 -6.35 6.06 22.90
CA LYS A 132 -6.54 5.35 24.17
C LYS A 132 -5.27 5.37 25.04
N LYS A 133 -4.09 5.11 24.47
CA LYS A 133 -2.81 5.16 25.21
C LYS A 133 -2.50 6.57 25.75
N LYS A 134 -2.80 7.63 24.99
CA LYS A 134 -2.65 9.03 25.45
C LYS A 134 -3.60 9.42 26.58
N LYS A 135 -4.83 8.90 26.59
CA LYS A 135 -5.78 9.12 27.70
C LYS A 135 -5.32 8.45 29.00
N LYS A 136 -4.91 7.18 28.94
CA LYS A 136 -4.39 6.44 30.12
C LYS A 136 -3.13 7.08 30.74
N LYS A 137 -2.31 7.77 29.93
CA LYS A 137 -1.13 8.52 30.41
C LYS A 137 -1.44 9.88 31.03
N LYS A 138 -2.69 10.36 30.95
CA LYS A 138 -3.15 11.63 31.55
C LYS A 138 -3.99 11.42 32.81
N GLU A 139 -4.47 10.21 33.05
CA GLU A 139 -5.24 9.82 34.26
C GLU A 139 -4.35 9.25 35.37
N ASN A 140 -3.08 8.94 35.06
CA ASN A 140 -2.00 8.76 36.03
C ASN A 140 -1.18 10.05 36.12
#